data_AF-A0A1I0LSV5-F1
#
_entry.id   AF-A0A1I0LSV5-F1
#
_cell.length_a   1.000
_cell.length_b   1.000
_cell.length_c   1.000
_cell.angle_alpha   90.00
_cell.angle_beta   90.00
_cell.angle_gamma   90.00
#
_symmetry.space_group_name_H-M   'P 1'
#
loop_
_entity.id
_entity.type
_entity.pdbx_description
1 polymer ?
#
loop_
_entity_poly.entity_id
_entity_poly.type
_entity_poly.pdbx_seq_one_letter_code
_entity_poly.pdbx_strand_id
1 'polypeptide(L)'
;PSPSPSPTRAALTAPEAARALRTWVSTYNAILKKPKWWWQNTRLDALFIEGALHEGVLERNHEDFGRKPGHKPIALTGAPVIYLPRPEKQPSAGDWFIAQATYKDTKGRARPHVLAFFRSPGQVFRLAVATPLHWGRRMPKPLLDADGHVTDMDDDLAAAVAKEYQNFWNHEKKEGASGYRLAKDSFSRKAFPAVYKGLYVRFARHGSIFGFRTVDGGSFLLFALLNNDKSVNQVLSEALLVPKGSRTIQELGANWFS
;
A
#
# COMPACT_ATOMS: atom_id res chain seq x y z
N PRO A 1 16.49 1.19 -43.21
CA PRO A 1 15.61 1.92 -42.26
C PRO A 1 16.07 1.68 -40.81
N SER A 2 16.71 2.66 -40.18
CA SER A 2 17.08 2.59 -38.76
C SER A 2 15.85 2.82 -37.89
N PRO A 3 15.64 2.03 -36.81
CA PRO A 3 14.51 2.24 -35.92
C PRO A 3 14.62 3.62 -35.27
N SER A 4 13.55 4.40 -35.33
CA SER A 4 13.47 5.67 -34.60
C SER A 4 13.55 5.39 -33.10
N PRO A 5 14.37 6.13 -32.33
CA PRO A 5 14.46 5.93 -30.90
C PRO A 5 13.07 6.15 -30.29
N SER A 6 12.55 5.15 -29.58
CA SER A 6 11.33 5.32 -28.80
C SER A 6 11.55 6.46 -27.80
N PRO A 7 10.58 7.36 -27.61
CA PRO A 7 10.73 8.47 -26.67
C PRO A 7 11.04 7.91 -25.29
N THR A 8 12.21 8.28 -24.76
CA THR A 8 12.62 7.88 -23.41
C THR A 8 11.64 8.53 -22.43
N ARG A 9 10.92 7.71 -21.65
CA ARG A 9 9.99 8.19 -20.62
C ARG A 9 10.77 9.12 -19.69
N ALA A 10 10.25 10.34 -19.48
CA ALA A 10 10.85 11.26 -18.53
C ALA A 10 10.90 10.60 -17.14
N ALA A 11 12.09 10.53 -16.56
CA ALA A 11 12.32 9.93 -15.26
C ALA A 11 11.48 10.62 -14.19
N LEU A 12 10.75 9.85 -13.39
CA LEU A 12 10.07 10.39 -12.21
C LEU A 12 11.11 10.94 -11.23
N THR A 13 10.90 12.15 -10.74
CA THR A 13 11.76 12.79 -9.72
C THR A 13 11.06 12.91 -8.36
N ALA A 14 11.83 13.06 -7.28
CA ALA A 14 11.26 13.24 -5.94
C ALA A 14 10.36 14.50 -5.80
N PRO A 15 10.69 15.67 -6.38
CA PRO A 15 9.79 16.82 -6.39
C PRO A 15 8.48 16.56 -7.14
N GLU A 16 8.53 15.82 -8.25
CA GLU A 16 7.32 15.42 -8.99
C GLU A 16 6.45 14.46 -8.20
N ALA A 17 7.03 13.45 -7.56
CA ALA A 17 6.31 12.53 -6.68
C ALA A 17 5.67 13.28 -5.48
N ALA A 18 6.39 14.23 -4.87
CA ALA A 18 5.85 15.06 -3.80
C ALA A 18 4.68 15.96 -4.29
N ARG A 19 4.78 16.52 -5.51
CA ARG A 19 3.67 17.24 -6.14
C ARG A 19 2.49 16.30 -6.42
N ALA A 20 2.75 15.10 -6.93
CA ALA A 20 1.72 14.10 -7.22
C ALA A 20 0.92 13.72 -5.97
N LEU A 21 1.60 13.49 -4.83
CA LEU A 21 0.93 13.26 -3.55
C LEU A 21 0.03 14.44 -3.15
N ARG A 22 0.54 15.67 -3.22
CA ARG A 22 -0.25 16.87 -2.87
C ARG A 22 -1.46 17.05 -3.77
N THR A 23 -1.28 16.87 -5.08
CA THR A 23 -2.38 16.90 -6.06
C THR A 23 -3.41 15.83 -5.74
N TRP A 24 -2.97 14.59 -5.47
CA TRP A 24 -3.87 13.50 -5.10
C TRP A 24 -4.66 13.81 -3.82
N VAL A 25 -4.01 14.32 -2.76
CA VAL A 25 -4.70 14.72 -1.51
C VAL A 25 -5.75 15.80 -1.78
N SER A 26 -5.43 16.80 -2.60
CA SER A 26 -6.37 17.84 -2.99
C SER A 26 -7.59 17.27 -3.72
N THR A 27 -7.35 16.41 -4.72
CA THR A 27 -8.40 15.73 -5.49
C THR A 27 -9.25 14.83 -4.60
N TYR A 28 -8.63 14.06 -3.71
CA TYR A 28 -9.30 13.19 -2.73
C TYR A 28 -10.24 14.01 -1.85
N ASN A 29 -9.75 15.09 -1.24
CA ASN A 29 -10.55 15.96 -0.39
C ASN A 29 -11.70 16.64 -1.15
N ALA A 30 -11.52 16.96 -2.44
CA ALA A 30 -12.57 17.52 -3.27
C ALA A 30 -13.65 16.47 -3.61
N ILE A 31 -13.25 15.22 -3.88
CA ILE A 31 -14.16 14.11 -4.18
C ILE A 31 -14.97 13.70 -2.94
N LEU A 32 -14.36 13.67 -1.75
CA LEU A 32 -15.08 13.35 -0.50
C LEU A 32 -16.27 14.27 -0.22
N LYS A 33 -16.23 15.52 -0.71
CA LYS A 33 -17.34 16.49 -0.58
C LYS A 33 -18.51 16.21 -1.52
N LYS A 34 -18.32 15.35 -2.53
CA LYS A 34 -19.36 15.05 -3.51
C LYS A 34 -20.30 13.97 -2.96
N PRO A 35 -21.63 14.12 -3.12
CA PRO A 35 -22.58 13.09 -2.72
C PRO A 35 -22.26 11.75 -3.38
N LYS A 36 -22.32 10.67 -2.59
CA LYS A 36 -22.25 9.28 -3.05
C LYS A 36 -21.07 9.02 -4.00
N TRP A 37 -19.91 9.64 -3.74
CA TRP A 37 -18.73 9.53 -4.61
C TRP A 37 -18.24 8.08 -4.79
N TRP A 38 -18.47 7.24 -3.78
CA TRP A 38 -18.14 5.82 -3.76
C TRP A 38 -18.99 4.94 -4.68
N TRP A 39 -20.08 5.46 -5.23
CA TRP A 39 -20.88 4.78 -6.26
C TRP A 39 -20.44 5.13 -7.68
N GLN A 40 -19.47 6.02 -7.86
CA GLN A 40 -19.05 6.50 -9.17
C GLN A 40 -17.67 5.96 -9.52
N ASN A 41 -17.62 4.93 -10.37
CA ASN A 41 -16.37 4.30 -10.79
C ASN A 41 -15.37 5.32 -11.35
N THR A 42 -15.83 6.31 -12.12
CA THR A 42 -14.96 7.39 -12.64
C THR A 42 -14.26 8.19 -11.54
N ARG A 43 -14.91 8.40 -10.39
CA ARG A 43 -14.30 9.09 -9.23
C ARG A 43 -13.33 8.18 -8.47
N LEU A 44 -13.68 6.90 -8.35
CA LEU A 44 -12.80 5.90 -7.75
C LEU A 44 -11.54 5.72 -8.60
N ASP A 45 -11.69 5.52 -9.90
CA ASP A 45 -10.61 5.31 -10.86
C ASP A 45 -9.72 6.53 -11.03
N ALA A 46 -10.20 7.73 -10.70
CA ALA A 46 -9.41 8.95 -10.67
C ALA A 46 -8.47 9.03 -9.45
N LEU A 47 -8.80 8.33 -8.37
CA LEU A 47 -8.05 8.38 -7.11
C LEU A 47 -7.24 7.10 -6.86
N PHE A 48 -7.78 5.96 -7.25
CA PHE A 48 -7.38 4.67 -6.75
C PHE A 48 -7.13 3.69 -7.87
N ILE A 49 -6.23 2.75 -7.58
CA ILE A 49 -6.05 1.51 -8.33
C ILE A 49 -5.83 0.36 -7.34
N GLU A 50 -5.87 -0.87 -7.86
CA GLU A 50 -5.52 -2.08 -7.11
C GLU A 50 -6.20 -2.17 -5.74
N GLY A 51 -5.45 -2.27 -4.64
CA GLY A 51 -5.99 -2.43 -3.30
C GLY A 51 -6.76 -1.21 -2.80
N ALA A 52 -6.35 -0.01 -3.19
CA ALA A 52 -7.02 1.21 -2.75
C ALA A 52 -8.39 1.43 -3.42
N LEU A 53 -8.72 0.70 -4.51
CA LEU A 53 -10.07 0.76 -5.08
C LEU A 53 -11.14 0.28 -4.09
N HIS A 54 -10.76 -0.53 -3.10
CA HIS A 54 -11.68 -0.95 -2.05
C HIS A 54 -12.18 0.24 -1.20
N GLU A 55 -11.48 1.37 -1.12
CA GLU A 55 -11.97 2.51 -0.33
C GLU A 55 -13.39 2.97 -0.72
N GLY A 56 -13.80 2.77 -1.99
CA GLY A 56 -15.20 2.97 -2.40
C GLY A 56 -16.17 1.86 -1.93
N VAL A 57 -15.70 0.63 -1.87
CA VAL A 57 -16.46 -0.53 -1.39
C VAL A 57 -16.72 -0.46 0.11
N LEU A 58 -15.76 0.06 0.88
CA LEU A 58 -15.99 0.41 2.28
C LEU A 58 -17.17 1.34 2.49
N GLU A 59 -17.19 2.44 1.74
CA GLU A 59 -18.19 3.47 1.95
C GLU A 59 -19.57 3.00 1.52
N ARG A 60 -19.59 2.15 0.48
CA ARG A 60 -20.78 1.40 0.09
C ARG A 60 -21.28 0.51 1.23
N ASN A 61 -20.39 -0.30 1.81
CA ASN A 61 -20.74 -1.17 2.93
C ASN A 61 -21.24 -0.36 4.13
N HIS A 62 -20.60 0.77 4.46
CA HIS A 62 -21.10 1.65 5.53
C HIS A 62 -22.53 2.11 5.26
N GLU A 63 -22.83 2.59 4.06
CA GLU A 63 -24.19 2.99 3.68
C GLU A 63 -25.18 1.82 3.75
N ASP A 64 -24.83 0.66 3.18
CA ASP A 64 -25.68 -0.53 3.15
C ASP A 64 -26.01 -1.05 4.57
N PHE A 65 -25.09 -0.89 5.52
CA PHE A 65 -25.29 -1.21 6.94
C PHE A 65 -25.81 -0.02 7.78
N GLY A 66 -26.29 1.06 7.15
CA GLY A 66 -26.90 2.20 7.83
C GLY A 66 -25.92 3.07 8.64
N ARG A 67 -24.62 2.97 8.38
CA ARG A 67 -23.56 3.77 8.99
C ARG A 67 -23.20 4.96 8.10
N LYS A 68 -22.71 6.04 8.72
CA LYS A 68 -22.20 7.20 7.97
C LYS A 68 -20.89 6.84 7.27
N PRO A 69 -20.59 7.45 6.12
CA PRO A 69 -19.29 7.32 5.48
C PRO A 69 -18.14 7.61 6.46
N GLY A 70 -17.14 6.73 6.43
CA GLY A 70 -16.05 6.69 7.39
C GLY A 70 -14.90 7.62 7.05
N HIS A 71 -14.68 7.89 5.76
CA HIS A 71 -13.53 8.67 5.32
C HIS A 71 -13.61 10.14 5.73
N LYS A 72 -12.45 10.66 6.08
CA LYS A 72 -12.25 12.05 6.48
C LYS A 72 -11.28 12.73 5.51
N PRO A 73 -11.43 14.05 5.30
CA PRO A 73 -10.44 14.81 4.56
C PRO A 73 -9.04 14.63 5.17
N ILE A 74 -8.06 14.46 4.29
CA ILE A 74 -6.66 14.35 4.66
C ILE A 74 -6.09 15.77 4.80
N ALA A 75 -5.60 16.07 6.00
CA ALA A 75 -4.77 17.24 6.27
C ALA A 75 -3.35 16.76 6.58
N LEU A 76 -2.45 16.89 5.60
CA LEU A 76 -1.04 16.52 5.79
C LEU A 76 -0.41 17.41 6.86
N THR A 77 0.27 16.79 7.82
CA THR A 77 1.05 17.47 8.84
C THR A 77 2.54 17.26 8.54
N GLY A 78 3.27 18.36 8.34
CA GLY A 78 4.68 18.33 7.97
C GLY A 78 4.93 17.96 6.51
N ALA A 79 6.21 17.83 6.15
CA ALA A 79 6.63 17.42 4.81
C ALA A 79 6.59 15.89 4.67
N PRO A 80 6.01 15.34 3.59
CA PRO A 80 6.08 13.91 3.31
C PRO A 80 7.51 13.51 2.93
N VAL A 81 7.90 12.29 3.32
CA VAL A 81 9.13 11.65 2.85
C VAL A 81 8.81 10.82 1.62
N ILE A 82 9.57 11.00 0.55
CA ILE A 82 9.40 10.27 -0.71
C ILE A 82 10.51 9.23 -0.85
N TYR A 83 10.11 8.01 -1.17
CA TYR A 83 10.97 6.90 -1.51
C TYR A 83 10.73 6.56 -2.98
N LEU A 84 11.79 6.69 -3.77
CA LEU A 84 11.71 6.63 -5.22
C LEU A 84 12.79 5.66 -5.71
N PRO A 85 12.43 4.57 -6.43
CA PRO A 85 13.43 3.70 -7.05
C PRO A 85 14.06 4.43 -8.24
N ARG A 86 15.21 3.93 -8.70
CA ARG A 86 15.86 4.51 -9.88
C ARG A 86 14.97 4.41 -11.13
N PRO A 87 15.07 5.34 -12.08
CA PRO A 87 14.26 5.33 -13.30
C PRO A 87 14.35 4.03 -14.10
N GLU A 88 15.54 3.43 -14.22
CA GLU A 88 15.77 2.16 -14.90
C GLU A 88 15.23 0.93 -14.14
N LYS A 89 14.86 1.11 -12.87
CA LYS A 89 14.23 0.09 -12.02
C LYS A 89 12.71 0.19 -12.00
N GLN A 90 12.16 1.27 -12.57
CA GLN A 90 10.72 1.38 -12.75
C GLN A 90 10.23 0.34 -13.79
N PRO A 91 9.08 -0.31 -13.56
CA PRO A 91 8.54 -1.24 -14.52
C PRO A 91 8.16 -0.54 -15.83
N SER A 92 8.22 -1.27 -16.95
CA SER A 92 7.75 -0.78 -18.25
C SER A 92 6.27 -0.36 -18.21
N ALA A 93 5.48 -1.01 -17.35
CA ALA A 93 4.06 -0.75 -17.15
C ALA A 93 3.75 0.60 -16.49
N GLY A 94 4.72 1.27 -15.86
CA GLY A 94 4.46 2.54 -15.17
C GLY A 94 5.54 3.03 -14.23
N ASP A 95 5.31 4.20 -13.63
CA ASP A 95 6.15 4.70 -12.53
C ASP A 95 5.44 4.46 -11.20
N TRP A 96 6.21 4.15 -10.17
CA TRP A 96 5.73 4.16 -8.78
C TRP A 96 6.66 4.90 -7.83
N PHE A 97 6.09 5.32 -6.71
CA PHE A 97 6.83 5.80 -5.56
C PHE A 97 6.09 5.46 -4.26
N ILE A 98 6.81 5.42 -3.15
CA ILE A 98 6.21 5.34 -1.82
C ILE A 98 6.35 6.69 -1.14
N ALA A 99 5.30 7.14 -0.46
CA ALA A 99 5.33 8.29 0.42
C ALA A 99 5.05 7.87 1.85
N GLN A 100 5.85 8.37 2.80
CA GLN A 100 5.47 8.43 4.20
C GLN A 100 4.93 9.82 4.50
N ALA A 101 3.67 9.88 4.94
CA ALA A 101 3.01 11.13 5.28
C ALA A 101 2.29 11.01 6.62
N THR A 102 2.22 12.09 7.39
CA THR A 102 1.45 12.11 8.65
C THR A 102 0.15 12.86 8.44
N TYR A 103 -0.96 12.26 8.86
CA TYR A 103 -2.26 12.92 8.92
C TYR A 103 -3.13 12.24 9.99
N LYS A 104 -4.24 12.88 10.34
CA LYS A 104 -5.17 12.36 11.35
C LYS A 104 -5.90 11.12 10.83
N ASP A 105 -5.91 10.05 11.62
CA ASP A 105 -6.73 8.87 11.37
C ASP A 105 -8.23 9.18 11.57
N THR A 106 -9.09 8.17 11.34
CA THR A 106 -10.55 8.29 11.52
C THR A 106 -10.97 8.65 12.95
N LYS A 107 -10.08 8.46 13.94
CA LYS A 107 -10.26 8.84 15.35
C LYS A 107 -9.63 10.20 15.69
N GLY A 108 -9.14 10.94 14.68
CA GLY A 108 -8.57 12.28 14.83
C GLY A 108 -7.13 12.30 15.35
N ARG A 109 -6.44 11.16 15.46
CA ARG A 109 -5.08 11.06 15.99
C ARG A 109 -4.07 11.15 14.85
N ALA A 110 -3.08 12.04 14.98
CA ALA A 110 -2.01 12.15 13.99
C ALA A 110 -1.20 10.84 13.96
N ARG A 111 -1.09 10.23 12.78
CA ARG A 111 -0.41 8.95 12.60
C ARG A 111 0.35 8.93 11.27
N PRO A 112 1.59 8.40 11.24
CA PRO A 112 2.27 8.16 9.98
C PRO A 112 1.53 7.10 9.16
N HIS A 113 1.34 7.40 7.89
CA HIS A 113 0.80 6.50 6.88
C HIS A 113 1.86 6.29 5.81
N VAL A 114 1.89 5.08 5.27
CA VAL A 114 2.71 4.72 4.12
C VAL A 114 1.79 4.49 2.95
N LEU A 115 2.05 5.17 1.84
CA LEU A 115 1.21 5.21 0.66
C LEU A 115 2.07 4.86 -0.56
N ALA A 116 1.67 3.88 -1.36
CA ALA A 116 2.26 3.67 -2.69
C ALA A 116 1.36 4.26 -3.76
N PHE A 117 1.99 4.97 -4.68
CA PHE A 117 1.36 5.54 -5.86
C PHE A 117 1.93 4.89 -7.10
N PHE A 118 1.08 4.72 -8.10
CA PHE A 118 1.47 4.23 -9.41
C PHE A 118 0.76 5.01 -10.50
N ARG A 119 1.44 5.19 -11.64
CA ARG A 119 0.85 5.68 -12.89
C ARG A 119 1.27 4.78 -14.04
N SER A 120 0.33 4.43 -14.91
CA SER A 120 0.67 3.94 -16.25
C SER A 120 1.19 5.08 -17.13
N PRO A 121 1.92 4.79 -18.22
CA PRO A 121 2.35 5.81 -19.18
C PRO A 121 1.19 6.69 -19.64
N GLY A 122 1.38 8.02 -19.60
CA GLY A 122 0.37 9.00 -19.99
C GLY A 122 -0.76 9.24 -18.97
N GLN A 123 -0.74 8.56 -17.82
CA GLN A 123 -1.75 8.73 -16.77
C GLN A 123 -1.24 9.52 -15.57
N VAL A 124 -2.17 10.01 -14.75
CA VAL A 124 -1.89 10.61 -13.45
C VAL A 124 -1.59 9.54 -12.41
N PHE A 125 -0.84 9.91 -11.35
CA PHE A 125 -0.63 9.04 -10.21
C PHE A 125 -1.93 8.80 -9.44
N ARG A 126 -2.13 7.53 -9.11
CA ARG A 126 -3.25 7.05 -8.30
C ARG A 126 -2.71 6.23 -7.14
N LEU A 127 -3.44 6.22 -6.04
CA LEU A 127 -3.06 5.45 -4.87
C LEU A 127 -3.30 3.96 -5.15
N ALA A 128 -2.30 3.13 -4.96
CA ALA A 128 -2.39 1.68 -5.15
C ALA A 128 -2.65 0.95 -3.82
N VAL A 129 -2.00 1.41 -2.76
CA VAL A 129 -2.14 0.86 -1.40
C VAL A 129 -1.77 1.93 -0.39
N ALA A 130 -2.49 1.95 0.74
CA ALA A 130 -2.16 2.79 1.88
C ALA A 130 -2.40 2.06 3.20
N THR A 131 -1.53 2.32 4.17
CA THR A 131 -1.68 1.75 5.50
C THR A 131 -1.12 2.68 6.57
N PRO A 132 -1.80 2.84 7.73
CA PRO A 132 -1.24 3.53 8.86
C PRO A 132 -0.21 2.64 9.58
N LEU A 133 0.96 3.18 9.93
CA LEU A 133 1.96 2.45 10.72
C LEU A 133 1.44 2.21 12.14
N HIS A 134 1.51 0.98 12.64
CA HIS A 134 1.12 0.62 14.01
C HIS A 134 1.75 1.52 15.07
N TRP A 135 1.02 1.74 16.16
CA TRP A 135 1.52 2.53 17.28
C TRP A 135 2.84 1.95 17.80
N GLY A 136 3.86 2.82 17.93
CA GLY A 136 5.21 2.42 18.34
C GLY A 136 6.07 1.83 17.20
N ARG A 137 5.51 1.54 16.02
CA ARG A 137 6.30 1.16 14.84
C ARG A 137 6.72 2.41 14.07
N ARG A 138 7.83 2.29 13.33
CA ARG A 138 8.41 3.35 12.50
C ARG A 138 8.69 2.80 11.11
N MET A 139 8.72 3.69 10.12
CA MET A 139 9.17 3.34 8.78
C MET A 139 10.63 2.86 8.87
N PRO A 140 10.99 1.72 8.24
CA PRO A 140 12.37 1.27 8.19
C PRO A 140 13.23 2.26 7.44
N LYS A 141 14.50 2.39 7.84
CA LYS A 141 15.45 3.22 7.11
C LYS A 141 15.77 2.55 5.77
N PRO A 142 15.53 3.20 4.62
CA PRO A 142 15.88 2.64 3.32
C PRO A 142 17.39 2.63 3.14
N LEU A 143 17.90 1.63 2.42
CA LEU A 143 19.22 1.69 1.80
C LEU A 143 19.11 2.60 0.58
N LEU A 144 19.71 3.79 0.70
CA LEU A 144 19.78 4.76 -0.39
C LEU A 144 21.08 4.57 -1.17
N ASP A 145 21.01 4.79 -2.47
CA ASP A 145 22.22 4.95 -3.29
C ASP A 145 22.75 6.39 -3.25
N ALA A 146 23.84 6.64 -3.99
CA ALA A 146 24.53 7.92 -4.02
C ALA A 146 23.66 9.10 -4.49
N ASP A 147 22.62 8.83 -5.28
CA ASP A 147 21.70 9.84 -5.81
C ASP A 147 20.42 9.96 -4.94
N GLY A 148 20.35 9.23 -3.82
CA GLY A 148 19.23 9.26 -2.90
C GLY A 148 18.02 8.43 -3.32
N HIS A 149 18.15 7.55 -4.32
CA HIS A 149 17.09 6.61 -4.68
C HIS A 149 17.10 5.40 -3.75
N VAL A 150 15.94 4.80 -3.52
CA VAL A 150 15.87 3.57 -2.75
C VAL A 150 16.42 2.41 -3.58
N THR A 151 17.19 1.54 -2.92
CA THR A 151 17.60 0.28 -3.52
C THR A 151 16.42 -0.68 -3.55
N ASP A 152 16.20 -1.34 -4.70
CA ASP A 152 15.11 -2.29 -4.88
C ASP A 152 15.14 -3.40 -3.83
N MET A 153 13.95 -3.85 -3.46
CA MET A 153 13.78 -5.09 -2.72
C MET A 153 14.08 -6.30 -3.63
N ASP A 154 14.22 -7.47 -3.02
CA ASP A 154 14.28 -8.74 -3.74
C ASP A 154 12.84 -9.16 -4.12
N ASP A 155 12.55 -9.22 -5.42
CA ASP A 155 11.21 -9.49 -5.95
C ASP A 155 10.75 -10.94 -5.69
N ASP A 156 11.67 -11.91 -5.72
CA ASP A 156 11.36 -13.31 -5.41
C ASP A 156 11.01 -13.47 -3.93
N LEU A 157 11.77 -12.79 -3.06
CA LEU A 157 11.45 -12.68 -1.64
C LEU A 157 10.10 -12.00 -1.43
N ALA A 158 9.86 -10.89 -2.11
CA ALA A 158 8.62 -10.12 -1.98
C ALA A 158 7.40 -10.98 -2.34
N ALA A 159 7.45 -11.70 -3.46
CA ALA A 159 6.40 -12.61 -3.88
C ALA A 159 6.20 -13.77 -2.88
N ALA A 160 7.28 -14.37 -2.37
CA ALA A 160 7.21 -15.42 -1.38
C ALA A 160 6.57 -14.94 -0.06
N VAL A 161 6.92 -13.74 0.39
CA VAL A 161 6.37 -13.12 1.61
C VAL A 161 4.91 -12.76 1.43
N ALA A 162 4.51 -12.19 0.30
CA ALA A 162 3.10 -11.87 0.03
C ALA A 162 2.24 -13.14 0.00
N LYS A 163 2.73 -14.22 -0.62
CA LYS A 163 2.06 -15.53 -0.63
C LYS A 163 1.99 -16.14 0.77
N GLU A 164 3.05 -16.05 1.56
CA GLU A 164 3.03 -16.50 2.95
C GLU A 164 2.00 -15.72 3.78
N TYR A 165 1.99 -14.40 3.64
CA TYR A 165 1.05 -13.54 4.36
C TYR A 165 -0.39 -13.86 3.98
N GLN A 166 -0.66 -14.06 2.68
CA GLN A 166 -1.95 -14.55 2.19
C GLN A 166 -2.32 -15.91 2.82
N ASN A 167 -1.37 -16.84 2.91
CA ASN A 167 -1.61 -18.14 3.54
C ASN A 167 -1.95 -18.02 5.02
N PHE A 168 -1.23 -17.18 5.77
CA PHE A 168 -1.52 -16.91 7.18
C PHE A 168 -2.95 -16.42 7.38
N TRP A 169 -3.43 -15.54 6.49
CA TRP A 169 -4.79 -15.02 6.55
C TRP A 169 -5.85 -16.04 6.13
N ASN A 170 -5.52 -16.90 5.16
CA ASN A 170 -6.45 -17.89 4.62
C ASN A 170 -6.49 -19.22 5.39
N HIS A 171 -5.46 -19.54 6.17
CA HIS A 171 -5.27 -20.85 6.82
C HIS A 171 -4.79 -20.71 8.27
N GLU A 172 -5.11 -21.70 9.11
CA GLU A 172 -4.69 -21.71 10.53
C GLU A 172 -3.23 -22.09 10.76
N LYS A 173 -2.55 -22.64 9.75
CA LYS A 173 -1.14 -23.03 9.85
C LYS A 173 -0.28 -21.76 9.84
N LYS A 174 0.30 -21.46 11.00
CA LYS A 174 1.06 -20.23 11.31
C LYS A 174 2.47 -20.16 10.68
N GLU A 175 2.82 -21.17 9.88
CA GLU A 175 4.04 -21.32 9.08
C GLU A 175 3.65 -22.07 7.80
N GLY A 176 3.90 -21.47 6.64
CA GLY A 176 3.58 -22.00 5.33
C GLY A 176 4.78 -22.66 4.66
N ALA A 177 4.49 -23.33 3.55
CA ALA A 177 5.46 -24.09 2.76
C ALA A 177 6.66 -23.26 2.26
N SER A 178 6.58 -21.92 2.32
CA SER A 178 7.64 -21.00 1.91
C SER A 178 8.75 -20.83 2.97
N GLY A 179 8.51 -21.31 4.20
CA GLY A 179 9.42 -21.18 5.34
C GLY A 179 9.35 -19.84 6.07
N TYR A 180 8.56 -18.88 5.60
CA TYR A 180 8.31 -17.62 6.29
C TYR A 180 7.27 -17.75 7.40
N ARG A 181 7.33 -16.86 8.39
CA ARG A 181 6.42 -16.85 9.55
C ARG A 181 6.21 -15.46 10.11
N LEU A 182 5.03 -15.17 10.66
CA LEU A 182 4.83 -13.93 11.41
C LEU A 182 5.67 -13.89 12.70
N ALA A 183 6.24 -12.74 13.03
CA ALA A 183 6.88 -12.51 14.32
C ALA A 183 5.92 -12.79 15.48
N LYS A 184 6.46 -13.25 16.61
CA LYS A 184 5.65 -13.62 17.79
C LYS A 184 4.84 -12.44 18.32
N ASP A 185 5.39 -11.23 18.22
CA ASP A 185 4.81 -9.97 18.69
C ASP A 185 4.09 -9.17 17.57
N SER A 186 3.92 -9.74 16.38
CA SER A 186 3.20 -9.08 15.27
C SER A 186 1.75 -8.78 15.63
N PHE A 187 1.23 -7.65 15.12
CA PHE A 187 -0.14 -7.21 15.35
C PHE A 187 -1.16 -8.21 14.82
N SER A 188 -0.97 -8.77 13.62
CA SER A 188 -1.80 -9.87 13.11
C SER A 188 -1.94 -11.07 14.03
N ARG A 189 -0.87 -11.51 14.70
CA ARG A 189 -0.98 -12.64 15.63
C ARG A 189 -1.81 -12.31 16.87
N LYS A 190 -1.79 -11.07 17.34
CA LYS A 190 -2.57 -10.61 18.50
C LYS A 190 -4.03 -10.40 18.15
N ALA A 191 -4.30 -9.92 16.95
CA ALA A 191 -5.66 -9.63 16.51
C ALA A 191 -6.33 -10.85 15.84
N PHE A 192 -5.60 -11.83 15.30
CA PHE A 192 -6.17 -13.09 14.79
C PHE A 192 -7.06 -13.83 15.79
N PRO A 193 -6.70 -13.98 17.09
CA PRO A 193 -7.61 -14.52 18.11
C PRO A 193 -8.90 -13.71 18.31
N ALA A 194 -8.86 -12.41 18.07
CA ALA A 194 -9.99 -11.50 18.26
C ALA A 194 -10.85 -11.35 16.99
N VAL A 195 -10.35 -11.80 15.84
CA VAL A 195 -11.01 -11.67 14.54
C VAL A 195 -11.74 -12.96 14.18
N TYR A 196 -13.07 -12.93 14.32
CA TYR A 196 -13.94 -14.03 13.91
C TYR A 196 -13.95 -14.16 12.40
N LYS A 197 -13.34 -15.24 11.87
CA LYS A 197 -13.28 -15.59 10.44
C LYS A 197 -14.63 -15.63 9.71
N GLY A 198 -15.76 -15.66 10.43
CA GLY A 198 -17.11 -15.78 9.88
C GLY A 198 -17.53 -14.68 8.88
N LEU A 199 -16.82 -13.56 8.82
CA LEU A 199 -17.04 -12.50 7.82
C LEU A 199 -15.86 -12.29 6.84
N TYR A 200 -14.74 -12.98 7.04
CA TYR A 200 -13.51 -12.77 6.27
C TYR A 200 -13.39 -13.83 5.18
N VAL A 201 -13.79 -13.45 3.96
CA VAL A 201 -13.60 -14.25 2.75
C VAL A 201 -12.10 -14.41 2.51
N ARG A 202 -11.68 -15.63 2.12
CA ARG A 202 -10.29 -15.92 1.70
C ARG A 202 -9.80 -14.89 0.67
N PHE A 203 -8.59 -14.37 0.86
CA PHE A 203 -7.91 -13.56 -0.14
C PHE A 203 -7.51 -14.43 -1.32
N ALA A 204 -7.81 -14.00 -2.55
CA ALA A 204 -7.52 -14.74 -3.77
C ALA A 204 -6.12 -14.42 -4.32
N ARG A 205 -5.68 -13.17 -4.13
CA ARG A 205 -4.40 -12.67 -4.68
C ARG A 205 -3.85 -11.52 -3.83
N HIS A 206 -2.70 -11.01 -4.23
CA HIS A 206 -2.19 -9.70 -3.81
C HIS A 206 -2.17 -8.72 -4.99
N GLY A 207 -2.14 -7.42 -4.69
CA GLY A 207 -1.83 -6.36 -5.67
C GLY A 207 -0.34 -6.30 -5.98
N SER A 208 0.08 -5.21 -6.62
CA SER A 208 1.50 -4.92 -6.81
C SER A 208 2.20 -4.79 -5.46
N ILE A 209 3.44 -5.26 -5.40
CA ILE A 209 4.28 -5.17 -4.20
C ILE A 209 5.26 -4.03 -4.41
N PHE A 210 5.16 -3.02 -3.56
CA PHE A 210 6.06 -1.88 -3.53
C PHE A 210 7.03 -2.06 -2.37
N GLY A 211 8.26 -1.60 -2.48
CA GLY A 211 9.19 -1.76 -1.37
C GLY A 211 10.60 -1.33 -1.67
N PHE A 212 11.48 -1.59 -0.70
CA PHE A 212 12.89 -1.30 -0.82
C PHE A 212 13.72 -2.15 0.14
N ARG A 213 15.01 -2.26 -0.16
CA ARG A 213 15.99 -2.78 0.79
C ARG A 213 16.24 -1.76 1.90
N THR A 214 16.32 -2.26 3.12
CA THR A 214 16.61 -1.46 4.32
C THR A 214 18.12 -1.40 4.60
N VAL A 215 18.57 -0.40 5.36
CA VAL A 215 20.01 -0.22 5.66
C VAL A 215 20.67 -1.40 6.37
N ASP A 216 19.90 -2.20 7.11
CA ASP A 216 20.40 -3.41 7.78
C ASP A 216 20.43 -4.63 6.85
N GLY A 217 20.00 -4.46 5.59
CA GLY A 217 19.94 -5.47 4.55
C GLY A 217 18.66 -6.31 4.54
N GLY A 218 17.65 -5.97 5.36
CA GLY A 218 16.30 -6.52 5.24
C GLY A 218 15.48 -5.90 4.10
N SER A 219 14.22 -6.31 3.97
CA SER A 219 13.28 -5.83 2.95
C SER A 219 12.04 -5.22 3.61
N PHE A 220 11.70 -4.00 3.19
CA PHE A 220 10.40 -3.39 3.47
C PHE A 220 9.46 -3.65 2.29
N LEU A 221 8.24 -4.10 2.58
CA LEU A 221 7.22 -4.45 1.58
C LEU A 221 5.92 -3.72 1.92
N LEU A 222 5.22 -3.24 0.90
CA LEU A 222 3.94 -2.58 0.98
C LEU A 222 3.03 -3.11 -0.15
N PHE A 223 1.94 -3.77 0.21
CA PHE A 223 1.01 -4.34 -0.76
C PHE A 223 -0.37 -4.53 -0.12
N ALA A 224 -1.33 -4.93 -0.95
CA ALA A 224 -2.66 -5.29 -0.50
C ALA A 224 -2.96 -6.75 -0.82
N LEU A 225 -3.58 -7.49 0.10
CA LEU A 225 -4.27 -8.73 -0.21
C LEU A 225 -5.68 -8.41 -0.67
N LEU A 226 -6.11 -9.05 -1.76
CA LEU A 226 -7.40 -8.81 -2.42
C LEU A 226 -8.20 -10.11 -2.45
N ASN A 227 -9.51 -10.02 -2.18
CA ASN A 227 -10.43 -11.12 -2.49
C ASN A 227 -10.72 -11.18 -4.00
N ASN A 228 -11.82 -11.83 -4.39
CA ASN A 228 -12.24 -12.06 -5.78
C ASN A 228 -12.07 -10.83 -6.67
N ASP A 229 -11.51 -11.03 -7.87
CA ASP A 229 -11.21 -9.99 -8.87
C ASP A 229 -12.47 -9.37 -9.51
N LYS A 230 -13.60 -10.07 -9.48
CA LYS A 230 -14.90 -9.58 -9.99
C LYS A 230 -15.71 -8.82 -8.94
N SER A 231 -15.41 -8.98 -7.66
CA SER A 231 -16.11 -8.32 -6.54
C SER A 231 -15.17 -8.13 -5.36
N VAL A 232 -14.29 -7.13 -5.48
CA VAL A 232 -13.39 -6.76 -4.40
C VAL A 232 -14.23 -6.23 -3.24
N ASN A 233 -14.44 -7.03 -2.21
CA ASN A 233 -15.26 -6.73 -1.03
C ASN A 233 -14.44 -6.76 0.26
N GLN A 234 -13.24 -7.36 0.21
CA GLN A 234 -12.32 -7.46 1.32
C GLN A 234 -10.90 -7.20 0.82
N VAL A 235 -10.21 -6.32 1.50
CA VAL A 235 -8.84 -5.90 1.23
C VAL A 235 -8.12 -5.76 2.55
N LEU A 236 -6.86 -6.15 2.54
CA LEU A 236 -5.97 -5.96 3.66
C LEU A 236 -4.70 -5.29 3.14
N SER A 237 -4.54 -4.01 3.46
CA SER A 237 -3.35 -3.23 3.09
C SER A 237 -2.29 -3.35 4.19
N GLU A 238 -1.07 -3.68 3.80
CA GLU A 238 -0.02 -4.15 4.73
C GLU A 238 1.33 -3.55 4.43
N ALA A 239 2.00 -3.10 5.49
CA ALA A 239 3.39 -2.68 5.51
C ALA A 239 4.18 -3.69 6.34
N LEU A 240 5.06 -4.45 5.69
CA LEU A 240 5.81 -5.55 6.29
C LEU A 240 7.32 -5.27 6.26
N LEU A 241 8.04 -5.83 7.22
CA LEU A 241 9.49 -5.87 7.29
C LEU A 241 9.97 -7.30 7.44
N VAL A 242 10.93 -7.69 6.61
CA VAL A 242 11.67 -8.94 6.72
C VAL A 242 13.14 -8.59 7.00
N PRO A 243 13.65 -8.80 8.23
CA PRO A 243 15.04 -8.53 8.54
C PRO A 243 16.02 -9.39 7.73
N LYS A 244 17.24 -8.90 7.51
CA LYS A 244 18.28 -9.63 6.78
C LYS A 244 18.48 -11.05 7.32
N GLY A 245 18.50 -12.04 6.45
CA GLY A 245 18.74 -13.44 6.80
C GLY A 245 17.64 -14.08 7.67
N SER A 246 16.52 -13.40 7.87
CA SER A 246 15.40 -13.89 8.67
C SER A 246 14.28 -14.38 7.78
N ARG A 247 13.56 -15.41 8.26
CA ARG A 247 12.25 -15.81 7.70
C ARG A 247 11.08 -15.25 8.52
N THR A 248 11.35 -14.26 9.35
CA THR A 248 10.35 -13.65 10.23
C THR A 248 9.80 -12.38 9.58
N ILE A 249 8.48 -12.39 9.34
CA ILE A 249 7.72 -11.25 8.84
C ILE A 249 7.23 -10.42 10.03
N GLN A 250 7.66 -9.16 10.09
CA GLN A 250 7.20 -8.17 11.06
C GLN A 250 6.18 -7.26 10.41
N GLU A 251 5.05 -7.06 11.07
CA GLU A 251 4.02 -6.12 10.61
C GLU A 251 4.27 -4.74 11.19
N LEU A 252 4.45 -3.76 10.31
CA LEU A 252 4.70 -2.37 10.66
C LEU A 252 3.45 -1.50 10.60
N GLY A 253 2.47 -1.87 9.78
CA GLY A 253 1.21 -1.15 9.66
C GLY A 253 0.22 -1.97 8.87
N ALA A 254 -1.04 -1.93 9.27
CA ALA A 254 -2.11 -2.62 8.57
C ALA A 254 -3.40 -1.79 8.57
N ASN A 255 -4.17 -1.91 7.50
CA ASN A 255 -5.56 -1.46 7.44
C ASN A 255 -6.45 -2.65 7.07
N TRP A 256 -7.11 -3.22 8.09
CA TRP A 256 -7.97 -4.42 8.01
C TRP A 256 -9.41 -4.07 7.61
N PHE A 257 -9.63 -2.77 7.41
CA PHE A 257 -10.85 -1.99 7.35
C PHE A 257 -11.25 -1.18 8.59
N SER A 258 -11.43 0.12 8.35
CA SER A 258 -11.72 1.20 9.30
C SER A 258 -13.12 1.15 9.87
#